data_AF-A0AAV2ZKH5-F1
#
_entry.id   AF-A0AAV2ZKH5-F1
#
_cell.length_a   1.000
_cell.length_b   1.000
_cell.length_c   1.000
_cell.angle_alpha   90.00
_cell.angle_beta   90.00
_cell.angle_gamma   90.00
#
_symmetry.space_group_name_H-M   'P 1'
#
loop_
_entity.id
_entity.type
_entity.pdbx_description
1 polymer ?
#
loop_
_entity_poly.entity_id
_entity_poly.type
_entity_poly.pdbx_seq_one_letter_code
_entity_poly.pdbx_strand_id
1 'polypeptide(L)'
;MYSFGVILSEIDTLRQPYVQHTTDNSSSVNNVHIALMVCSGQLRPDFSPQCPRVIRELADRCLKQNPVERPSASDALIVLQDLHG
;
A
#
# COMPACT_ATOMS: atom_id res chain seq x y z
N MET A 1 2.04 4.70 -9.06
CA MET A 1 2.00 5.24 -7.68
C MET A 1 1.21 4.37 -6.72
N TYR A 2 -0.04 3.96 -7.02
CA TYR A 2 -0.76 3.03 -6.13
C TYR A 2 0.06 1.75 -5.83
N SER A 3 0.60 1.10 -6.86
CA SER A 3 1.48 -0.07 -6.69
C SER A 3 2.73 0.23 -5.86
N PHE A 4 3.24 1.46 -5.87
CA PHE A 4 4.37 1.84 -5.03
C PHE A 4 3.97 1.88 -3.55
N GLY A 5 2.79 2.41 -3.21
CA GLY A 5 2.24 2.32 -1.85
C GLY A 5 2.04 0.88 -1.38
N VAL A 6 1.67 -0.04 -2.27
CA VAL A 6 1.59 -1.48 -1.98
C VAL A 6 2.99 -2.09 -1.74
N ILE A 7 3.99 -1.70 -2.54
CA ILE A 7 5.37 -2.13 -2.30
C ILE A 7 5.88 -1.61 -0.94
N LEU A 8 5.54 -0.38 -0.55
CA LEU A 8 5.91 0.17 0.76
C LEU A 8 5.32 -0.66 1.91
N SER A 9 4.07 -1.13 1.80
CA SER A 9 3.49 -2.06 2.80
C SER A 9 4.19 -3.41 2.84
N GLU A 10 4.61 -3.92 1.68
CA GLU A 10 5.33 -5.20 1.61
C GLU A 10 6.72 -5.08 2.22
N ILE A 11 7.43 -3.97 1.97
CA ILE A 11 8.72 -3.68 2.60
C ILE A 11 8.58 -3.56 4.13
N ASP A 12 7.54 -2.87 4.60
CA ASP A 12 7.30 -2.67 6.03
C ASP A 12 6.92 -3.97 6.75
N THR A 13 6.05 -4.79 6.15
CA THR A 13 5.51 -5.99 6.79
C THR A 13 6.30 -7.27 6.48
N LEU A 14 7.15 -7.24 5.45
CA LEU A 14 7.82 -8.41 4.86
C LEU A 14 6.87 -9.55 4.49
N ARG A 15 5.64 -9.20 4.08
CA ARG A 15 4.57 -10.14 3.71
C ARG A 15 3.96 -9.74 2.38
N GLN A 16 3.42 -10.74 1.68
CA GLN A 16 2.66 -10.49 0.46
C GLN A 16 1.47 -9.56 0.75
N PRO A 17 1.18 -8.59 -0.15
CA PRO A 17 0.04 -7.71 0.00
C PRO A 17 -1.28 -8.47 0.21
N TYR A 18 -2.11 -7.97 1.12
CA TYR A 18 -3.47 -8.46 1.40
C TYR A 18 -3.57 -9.90 1.94
N VAL A 19 -2.47 -10.50 2.42
CA VAL A 19 -2.45 -11.89 2.94
C VAL A 19 -3.41 -12.13 4.11
N GLN A 20 -3.73 -11.10 4.90
CA GLN A 20 -4.69 -11.23 6.02
C GLN A 20 -6.15 -11.24 5.56
N HIS A 21 -6.40 -10.77 4.34
CA HIS A 21 -7.73 -10.73 3.72
C HIS A 21 -7.97 -11.90 2.76
N THR A 22 -7.00 -12.80 2.64
CA THR A 22 -7.20 -14.09 2.00
C THR A 22 -7.74 -15.07 3.04
N THR A 23 -9.06 -15.25 3.10
CA THR A 23 -9.70 -16.21 4.02
C THR A 23 -9.15 -17.63 3.83
N ASP A 24 -9.01 -18.32 4.96
CA ASP A 24 -8.46 -19.65 5.18
C ASP A 24 -8.59 -20.65 4.02
N ASN A 25 -7.44 -21.24 3.63
CA ASN A 25 -7.25 -22.61 3.12
C ASN A 25 -8.18 -23.16 2.01
N SER A 26 -8.96 -22.32 1.33
CA SER A 26 -9.58 -22.66 0.04
C SER A 26 -8.76 -22.00 -1.06
N SER A 27 -7.93 -22.83 -1.68
CA SER A 27 -7.07 -22.51 -2.81
C SER A 27 -7.74 -21.53 -3.79
N SER A 28 -7.15 -20.35 -3.95
CA SER A 28 -7.55 -19.22 -4.81
C SER A 28 -8.62 -18.28 -4.26
N VAL A 29 -8.22 -17.40 -3.34
CA VAL A 29 -8.84 -16.07 -3.34
C VAL A 29 -8.57 -15.45 -4.70
N ASN A 30 -9.63 -15.27 -5.47
CA ASN A 30 -9.54 -14.80 -6.83
C ASN A 30 -8.92 -13.39 -6.82
N ASN A 31 -7.76 -13.21 -7.46
CA ASN A 31 -7.11 -11.91 -7.62
C ASN A 31 -8.07 -10.85 -8.17
N VAL A 32 -9.08 -11.27 -8.95
CA VAL A 32 -10.17 -10.40 -9.41
C VAL A 32 -11.01 -9.87 -8.24
N HIS A 33 -11.33 -10.69 -7.25
CA HIS A 33 -12.09 -10.24 -6.07
C HIS A 33 -11.28 -9.23 -5.24
N ILE A 34 -10.00 -9.49 -4.99
CA ILE A 34 -9.09 -8.54 -4.33
C ILE A 34 -9.03 -7.23 -5.12
N ALA A 35 -8.85 -7.30 -6.44
CA ALA A 35 -8.83 -6.12 -7.30
C ALA A 35 -10.14 -5.33 -7.22
N LEU A 36 -11.30 -5.99 -7.19
CA LEU A 36 -12.61 -5.34 -7.02
C LEU A 36 -12.76 -4.66 -5.65
N MET A 37 -12.30 -5.30 -4.57
CA MET A 37 -12.31 -4.69 -3.24
C MET A 37 -11.36 -3.49 -3.15
N VAL A 38 -10.19 -3.59 -3.80
CA VAL A 38 -9.23 -2.49 -3.91
C VAL A 38 -9.83 -1.32 -4.70
N CYS A 39 -10.41 -1.59 -5.86
CA CYS A 39 -11.04 -0.57 -6.71
C CYS A 39 -12.24 0.10 -6.03
N SER A 40 -13.03 -0.65 -5.25
CA SER A 40 -14.17 -0.10 -4.50
C SER A 40 -13.77 0.60 -3.19
N GLY A 41 -12.50 0.52 -2.79
CA GLY A 41 -12.01 1.11 -1.54
C GLY A 41 -12.37 0.33 -0.27
N GLN A 42 -12.88 -0.87 -0.43
CA GLN A 42 -13.16 -1.78 0.69
C GLN A 42 -11.91 -2.48 1.22
N LEU A 43 -10.81 -2.46 0.45
CA LEU A 43 -9.56 -3.10 0.82
C LEU A 43 -8.37 -2.16 0.63
N ARG A 44 -7.46 -2.18 1.61
CA ARG A 44 -6.19 -1.46 1.66
C ARG A 44 -5.11 -2.38 2.20
N PRO A 45 -3.84 -2.20 1.79
CA PRO A 45 -2.77 -2.98 2.36
C PRO A 45 -2.50 -2.54 3.79
N ASP A 46 -2.09 -3.49 4.63
CA ASP A 46 -1.75 -3.25 6.02
C ASP A 46 -0.30 -2.80 6.19
N PHE A 47 -0.04 -2.13 7.31
CA PHE A 47 1.30 -1.79 7.77
C PHE A 47 1.46 -2.29 9.21
N SER A 48 2.69 -2.62 9.56
CA SER A 48 3.09 -2.94 10.92
C SER A 48 2.84 -1.73 11.85
N PRO A 49 2.56 -1.97 13.14
CA PRO A 49 2.47 -0.89 14.13
C PRO A 49 3.78 -0.12 14.31
N GLN A 50 4.91 -0.67 13.86
CA GLN A 50 6.24 -0.08 13.97
C GLN A 50 6.67 0.68 12.70
N CYS A 51 5.80 0.76 11.68
CA CYS A 51 6.12 1.44 10.44
C CYS A 51 6.55 2.89 10.70
N PRO A 52 7.71 3.34 10.19
CA PRO A 52 8.12 4.74 10.33
C PRO A 52 7.05 5.67 9.79
N ARG A 53 6.67 6.67 10.59
CA ARG A 53 5.55 7.57 10.29
C ARG A 53 5.62 8.19 8.89
N VAL A 54 6.81 8.63 8.48
CA VAL A 54 7.03 9.25 7.15
C VAL A 54 6.75 8.26 6.01
N ILE A 55 7.13 6.99 6.18
CA ILE A 55 6.85 5.92 5.21
C ILE A 55 5.35 5.65 5.15
N ARG A 56 4.68 5.56 6.31
CA ARG A 56 3.23 5.36 6.38
C ARG A 56 2.47 6.49 5.69
N GLU A 57 2.82 7.75 5.97
CA GLU A 57 2.18 8.92 5.37
C GLU A 57 2.40 8.98 3.84
N LEU A 58 3.60 8.66 3.37
CA LEU A 58 3.89 8.57 1.93
C LEU A 58 3.06 7.46 1.27
N ALA A 59 2.97 6.29 1.90
CA ALA A 59 2.19 5.18 1.39
C ALA A 59 0.69 5.51 1.36
N ASP A 60 0.14 6.12 2.41
CA ASP A 60 -1.27 6.53 2.47
C ASP A 60 -1.60 7.53 1.35
N ARG A 61 -0.70 8.46 1.02
CA ARG A 61 -0.82 9.36 -0.15
C ARG A 61 -0.79 8.57 -1.46
N CYS A 62 0.10 7.59 -1.60
CA CYS A 62 0.17 6.74 -2.78
C CYS A 62 -1.10 5.87 -2.98
N LEU A 63 -1.75 5.45 -1.89
CA LEU A 63 -2.90 4.55 -1.86
C LEU A 63 -4.27 5.27 -1.92
N LYS A 64 -4.27 6.58 -2.20
CA LYS A 64 -5.51 7.35 -2.45
C LYS A 64 -6.33 6.72 -3.57
N GLN A 65 -7.66 6.65 -3.37
CA GLN A 65 -8.56 6.11 -4.41
C GLN A 65 -8.50 6.95 -5.67
N ASN A 66 -8.65 8.27 -5.50
CA ASN A 66 -8.58 9.19 -6.61
C ASN A 66 -7.13 9.26 -7.14
N PRO A 67 -6.88 8.92 -8.41
CA PRO A 67 -5.54 8.96 -8.97
C PRO A 67 -4.91 10.35 -8.97
N VAL A 68 -5.70 11.44 -9.01
CA VAL A 68 -5.15 12.81 -9.02
C VAL A 68 -4.64 13.28 -7.66
N GLU A 69 -5.04 12.61 -6.57
CA GLU A 69 -4.55 12.90 -5.21
C GLU A 69 -3.22 12.20 -4.90
N ARG A 70 -2.75 11.32 -5.80
CA ARG A 70 -1.51 10.56 -5.60
C ARG A 70 -0.30 11.43 -5.95
N PRO A 71 0.80 11.35 -5.19
CA PRO A 71 2.02 12.07 -5.51
C PRO A 71 2.62 11.59 -6.82
N SER A 72 3.38 12.44 -7.51
CA SER A 72 4.27 11.97 -8.56
C SER A 72 5.45 11.18 -7.97
N ALA A 73 6.22 10.50 -8.82
CA ALA A 73 7.45 9.83 -8.38
C ALA A 73 8.47 10.85 -7.84
N SER A 74 8.53 12.05 -8.42
CA SER A 74 9.40 13.15 -7.96
C SER A 74 8.97 13.65 -6.58
N ASP A 75 7.68 13.80 -6.32
CA ASP A 75 7.19 14.20 -4.99
C ASP A 75 7.51 13.13 -3.93
N ALA A 76 7.39 11.85 -4.30
CA ALA A 76 7.75 10.75 -3.41
C ALA A 76 9.26 10.73 -3.11
N LEU A 77 10.11 11.01 -4.10
CA LEU A 77 11.55 11.11 -3.91
C LEU A 77 11.92 12.21 -2.92
N ILE A 78 11.30 13.39 -3.00
CA ILE A 78 11.53 14.50 -2.06
C ILE A 78 11.26 14.05 -0.62
N VAL A 79 10.10 13.41 -0.37
CA VAL A 79 9.74 12.89 0.97
C VAL A 79 10.75 11.85 1.47
N LEU A 80 11.27 11.01 0.57
CA LEU A 80 12.24 9.97 0.94
C LEU A 80 13.65 10.52 1.19
N GLN A 81 14.04 11.62 0.54
CA GLN A 81 15.33 12.27 0.78
C GLN A 81 15.38 12.91 2.17
N ASP A 82 14.26 13.43 2.65
CA ASP A 82 14.12 14.01 3.99
C ASP A 82 14.30 12.97 5.12
N LEU A 83 14.29 11.66 4.81
CA LEU A 83 14.58 10.61 5.80
C LEU A 83 16.05 10.54 6.22
N HIS A 84 16.96 11.14 5.44
CA HIS A 84 18.41 11.14 5.71
C HIS A 84 18.91 12.48 6.28
N GLY A 85 18.02 13.35 6.76
CA GLY A 85 18.34 14.63 7.41
C GLY A 85 18.54 14.52 8.91
#